data_AF-A0AAU7FSG9-F1
#
_entry.id   AF-A0AAU7FSG9-F1
#
_cell.length_a   1.000
_cell.length_b   1.000
_cell.length_c   1.000
_cell.angle_alpha   90.00
_cell.angle_beta   90.00
_cell.angle_gamma   90.00
#
_symmetry.space_group_name_H-M   'P 1'
#
loop_
_entity.id
_entity.type
_entity.pdbx_description
1 polymer ?
#
loop_
_entity_poly.entity_id
_entity_poly.type
_entity_poly.pdbx_seq_one_letter_code
_entity_poly.pdbx_strand_id
1 'polypeptide(L)'
;MFRKIVLSSLFSLSLICSIESSLALDLAQYSKPETVSRIFKDKEVINDLRQTLGKDYETFTNNFDVFGEPHVTPDGGVFIEGWLKDLYQENASAAVISPDGKIYAAWVVPESDVINYKSSEQGQPVNKDIQRWAERFKNMNFAAQINNNKDAAKTEYFNTKAYAIKLTTVCSDNGECNDATYYGKRKKDGAAVTLHGKAIRAECSTSPCPIIGYKFKNASTTYMLSKADNTLTVIENNKILMNQKGDWSN
;
A
#
# COMPACT_ATOMS: atom_id res chain seq x y z
N MET A 1 68.48 -45.94 20.19
CA MET A 1 67.13 -46.20 19.67
C MET A 1 66.39 -44.87 19.49
N PHE A 2 66.06 -44.58 18.22
CA PHE A 2 65.19 -43.58 17.60
C PHE A 2 64.68 -42.32 18.35
N ARG A 3 65.11 -41.15 17.82
CA ARG A 3 64.50 -39.83 17.99
C ARG A 3 63.16 -39.76 17.23
N LYS A 4 62.10 -39.28 17.87
CA LYS A 4 60.80 -38.99 17.24
C LYS A 4 60.84 -37.60 16.60
N ILE A 5 60.58 -37.52 15.30
CA ILE A 5 60.29 -36.28 14.58
C ILE A 5 58.77 -36.19 14.49
N VAL A 6 58.19 -35.14 15.07
CA VAL A 6 56.76 -34.80 14.90
C VAL A 6 56.66 -33.85 13.72
N LEU A 7 56.05 -34.32 12.63
CA LEU A 7 55.73 -33.52 11.45
C LEU A 7 54.35 -32.86 11.68
N SER A 8 54.31 -31.54 11.85
CA SER A 8 53.06 -30.78 11.88
C SER A 8 52.57 -30.53 10.45
N SER A 9 51.44 -31.11 10.08
CA SER A 9 50.74 -30.83 8.83
C SER A 9 49.82 -29.60 8.98
N LEU A 10 50.20 -28.50 8.33
CA LEU A 10 49.38 -27.29 8.19
C LEU A 10 48.41 -27.48 7.01
N PHE A 11 47.14 -27.74 7.31
CA PHE A 11 46.06 -27.75 6.32
C PHE A 11 45.55 -26.32 6.15
N SER A 12 45.96 -25.64 5.07
CA SER A 12 45.47 -24.29 4.75
C SER A 12 44.15 -24.42 3.97
N LEU A 13 43.02 -24.26 4.67
CA LEU A 13 41.70 -24.16 4.04
C LEU A 13 41.54 -22.74 3.46
N SER A 14 41.70 -22.60 2.15
CA SER A 14 41.34 -21.37 1.45
C SER A 14 39.82 -21.31 1.28
N LEU A 15 39.16 -20.50 2.11
CA LEU A 15 37.76 -20.13 1.93
C LEU A 15 37.68 -19.13 0.77
N ILE A 16 37.23 -19.58 -0.39
CA ILE A 16 36.88 -18.70 -1.50
C ILE A 16 35.54 -18.06 -1.13
N CYS A 17 35.59 -16.87 -0.53
CA CYS A 17 34.42 -16.04 -0.33
C CYS A 17 34.09 -15.37 -1.68
N SER A 18 33.08 -15.89 -2.39
CA SER A 18 32.53 -15.21 -3.56
C SER A 18 31.81 -13.96 -3.08
N ILE A 19 32.47 -12.81 -3.16
CA ILE A 19 31.84 -11.52 -2.94
C ILE A 19 31.04 -11.21 -4.21
N GLU A 20 29.74 -11.48 -4.19
CA GLU A 20 28.83 -10.93 -5.21
C GLU A 20 28.80 -9.41 -5.02
N SER A 21 29.50 -8.67 -5.87
CA SER A 21 29.40 -7.22 -5.91
C SER A 21 28.10 -6.84 -6.63
N SER A 22 27.02 -6.60 -5.90
CA SER A 22 25.90 -5.84 -6.46
C SER A 22 26.40 -4.42 -6.75
N LEU A 23 26.20 -3.95 -7.98
CA LEU A 23 26.43 -2.53 -8.29
C LEU A 23 25.35 -1.74 -7.54
N ALA A 24 25.77 -0.75 -6.74
CA ALA A 24 24.83 0.14 -6.08
C ALA A 24 24.06 0.97 -7.12
N LEU A 25 22.75 1.14 -6.91
CA LEU A 25 21.93 1.97 -7.78
C LEU A 25 22.39 3.44 -7.73
N ASP A 26 22.57 4.07 -8.90
CA ASP A 26 22.74 5.51 -8.98
C ASP A 26 21.37 6.20 -8.92
N LEU A 27 20.94 6.54 -7.71
CA LEU A 27 19.63 7.14 -7.43
C LEU A 27 19.63 8.67 -7.46
N ALA A 28 20.81 9.30 -7.42
CA ALA A 28 20.93 10.75 -7.40
C ALA A 28 20.35 11.39 -8.66
N GLN A 29 20.35 10.68 -9.80
CA GLN A 29 19.72 11.14 -11.04
C GLN A 29 18.21 11.39 -10.92
N TYR A 30 17.52 10.79 -9.93
CA TYR A 30 16.07 10.96 -9.70
C TYR A 30 15.73 12.04 -8.66
N SER A 31 16.73 12.68 -8.07
CA SER A 31 16.57 13.66 -6.98
C SER A 31 16.15 15.08 -7.43
N LYS A 32 15.57 15.22 -8.62
CA LYS A 32 15.09 16.51 -9.14
C LYS A 32 13.66 16.43 -9.67
N PRO A 33 12.86 17.51 -9.56
CA PRO A 33 11.47 17.52 -10.04
C PRO A 33 11.31 17.09 -11.51
N GLU A 34 12.25 17.43 -12.39
CA GLU A 34 12.21 17.10 -13.81
C GLU A 34 12.60 15.65 -14.15
N THR A 35 13.23 14.93 -13.22
CA THR A 35 13.74 13.57 -13.45
C THR A 35 13.08 12.51 -12.58
N VAL A 36 12.47 12.89 -11.45
CA VAL A 36 11.89 11.95 -10.48
C VAL A 36 10.90 10.97 -11.10
N SER A 37 10.06 11.41 -12.05
CA SER A 37 9.10 10.52 -12.73
C SER A 37 9.74 9.37 -13.51
N ARG A 38 11.03 9.46 -13.85
CA ARG A 38 11.78 8.40 -14.54
C ARG A 38 12.07 7.22 -13.62
N ILE A 39 11.97 7.39 -12.30
CA ILE A 39 12.18 6.31 -11.33
C ILE A 39 11.22 5.14 -11.55
N PHE A 40 9.99 5.42 -12.00
CA PHE A 40 9.00 4.40 -12.38
C PHE A 40 9.20 3.81 -13.78
N LYS A 41 10.35 4.08 -14.41
CA LYS A 41 10.81 3.42 -15.65
C LYS A 41 12.08 2.59 -15.39
N ASP A 42 12.70 2.73 -14.23
CA ASP A 42 13.87 1.97 -13.82
C ASP A 42 13.45 0.55 -13.41
N LYS A 43 14.02 -0.47 -14.08
CA LYS A 43 13.59 -1.86 -13.89
C LYS A 43 13.97 -2.39 -12.52
N GLU A 44 15.12 -2.01 -11.98
CA GLU A 44 15.60 -2.48 -10.69
C GLU A 44 14.71 -1.89 -9.59
N VAL A 45 14.48 -0.58 -9.64
CA VAL A 45 13.58 0.09 -8.70
C VAL A 45 12.16 -0.46 -8.76
N ILE A 46 11.61 -0.70 -9.95
CA ILE A 46 10.28 -1.31 -10.11
C ILE A 46 10.24 -2.70 -9.47
N ASN A 47 11.28 -3.51 -9.63
CA ASN A 47 11.34 -4.85 -9.04
C ASN A 47 11.37 -4.78 -7.51
N ASP A 48 12.22 -3.92 -6.94
CA ASP A 48 12.35 -3.76 -5.48
C ASP A 48 11.04 -3.25 -4.86
N LEU A 49 10.39 -2.27 -5.51
CA LEU A 49 9.08 -1.78 -5.11
C LEU A 49 8.02 -2.88 -5.17
N ARG A 50 7.97 -3.66 -6.25
CA ARG A 50 7.00 -4.78 -6.38
C ARG A 50 7.25 -5.87 -5.35
N GLN A 51 8.51 -6.22 -5.11
CA GLN A 51 8.90 -7.20 -4.11
C GLN A 51 8.48 -6.75 -2.70
N THR A 52 8.69 -5.48 -2.37
CA THR A 52 8.36 -4.92 -1.06
C THR A 52 6.85 -4.72 -0.87
N LEU A 53 6.16 -4.18 -1.87
CA LEU A 53 4.75 -3.78 -1.76
C LEU A 53 3.78 -4.93 -2.07
N GLY A 54 4.17 -5.89 -2.92
CA GLY A 54 3.33 -7.00 -3.35
C GLY A 54 2.03 -6.52 -3.97
N LYS A 55 0.90 -6.99 -3.45
CA LYS A 55 -0.45 -6.60 -3.91
C LYS A 55 -0.75 -5.10 -3.79
N ASP A 56 -0.02 -4.38 -2.93
CA ASP A 56 -0.27 -2.96 -2.65
C ASP A 56 0.54 -2.03 -3.58
N TYR A 57 1.33 -2.60 -4.51
CA TYR A 57 2.14 -1.85 -5.47
C TYR A 57 1.31 -0.90 -6.32
N GLU A 58 0.18 -1.36 -6.86
CA GLU A 58 -0.70 -0.51 -7.69
C GLU A 58 -1.34 0.61 -6.86
N THR A 59 -1.81 0.32 -5.63
CA THR A 59 -2.35 1.34 -4.72
C THR A 59 -1.35 2.45 -4.44
N PHE A 60 -0.09 2.07 -4.17
CA PHE A 60 1.00 3.02 -3.93
C PHE A 60 1.32 3.84 -5.20
N THR A 61 1.53 3.17 -6.34
CA THR A 61 2.01 3.85 -7.56
C THR A 61 0.94 4.68 -8.26
N ASN A 62 -0.35 4.34 -8.11
CA ASN A 62 -1.45 5.11 -8.67
C ASN A 62 -1.59 6.50 -8.05
N ASN A 63 -0.88 6.80 -6.96
CA ASN A 63 -0.92 8.11 -6.32
C ASN A 63 0.05 9.13 -6.92
N PHE A 64 0.80 8.83 -7.99
CA PHE A 64 1.84 9.72 -8.53
C PHE A 64 1.40 10.49 -9.79
N ASP A 65 0.25 11.19 -9.73
CA ASP A 65 -0.15 12.14 -10.80
C ASP A 65 0.67 13.44 -10.72
N VAL A 66 0.93 13.90 -9.49
CA VAL A 66 1.78 15.04 -9.18
C VAL A 66 2.90 14.53 -8.28
N PHE A 67 4.14 14.92 -8.60
CA PHE A 67 5.31 14.61 -7.78
C PHE A 67 5.60 15.77 -6.84
N GLY A 68 5.93 15.44 -5.59
CA GLY A 68 6.54 16.40 -4.67
C GLY A 68 8.00 16.66 -5.01
N GLU A 69 8.65 17.51 -4.21
CA GLU A 69 10.08 17.79 -4.36
C GLU A 69 10.88 16.58 -3.83
N PRO A 70 11.62 15.85 -4.69
CA PRO A 70 12.46 14.75 -4.24
C PRO A 70 13.72 15.29 -3.56
N HIS A 71 14.36 14.47 -2.73
CA HIS A 71 15.67 14.80 -2.17
C HIS A 71 16.54 13.56 -1.98
N VAL A 72 17.85 13.77 -1.93
CA VAL A 72 18.83 12.73 -1.63
C VAL A 72 18.83 12.45 -0.12
N THR A 73 18.82 11.19 0.27
CA THR A 73 18.91 10.77 1.67
C THR A 73 20.36 10.69 2.14
N PRO A 74 20.66 10.74 3.46
CA PRO A 74 22.04 10.74 3.96
C PRO A 74 22.89 9.52 3.56
N ASP A 75 22.26 8.39 3.27
CA ASP A 75 22.87 7.13 2.82
C ASP A 75 23.06 7.06 1.28
N GLY A 76 22.77 8.15 0.56
CA GLY A 76 22.90 8.23 -0.89
C GLY A 76 21.68 7.72 -1.66
N GLY A 77 20.60 7.39 -0.96
CA GLY A 77 19.31 7.04 -1.54
C GLY A 77 18.52 8.25 -2.03
N VAL A 78 17.26 8.02 -2.38
CA VAL A 78 16.34 9.07 -2.80
C VAL A 78 15.01 8.94 -2.07
N PHE A 79 14.51 10.07 -1.56
CA PHE A 79 13.13 10.23 -1.14
C PHE A 79 12.30 10.76 -2.31
N ILE A 80 11.16 10.13 -2.53
CA ILE A 80 10.14 10.57 -3.49
C ILE A 80 8.78 10.60 -2.82
N GLU A 81 7.92 11.48 -3.32
CA GLU A 81 6.51 11.46 -2.97
C GLU A 81 5.63 11.92 -4.13
N GLY A 82 4.35 11.58 -4.04
CA GLY A 82 3.34 12.01 -4.99
C GLY A 82 1.93 11.92 -4.45
N TRP A 83 1.02 12.61 -5.12
CA TRP A 83 -0.42 12.59 -4.83
C TRP A 83 -1.24 12.68 -6.13
N LEU A 84 -2.49 12.24 -6.04
CA LEU A 84 -3.47 12.53 -7.09
C LEU A 84 -3.72 14.02 -7.15
N LYS A 85 -3.89 14.57 -8.36
CA LYS A 85 -4.19 15.99 -8.54
C LYS A 85 -5.38 16.40 -7.64
N ASP A 86 -5.22 17.51 -6.94
CA ASP A 86 -6.19 18.07 -5.97
C ASP A 86 -6.38 17.30 -4.65
N LEU A 87 -5.67 16.17 -4.42
CA LEU A 87 -5.83 15.30 -3.23
C LEU A 87 -4.56 15.19 -2.36
N TYR A 88 -3.78 16.27 -2.24
CA TYR A 88 -2.49 16.26 -1.52
C TYR A 88 -2.55 15.73 -0.08
N GLN A 89 -3.65 16.00 0.64
CA GLN A 89 -3.84 15.58 2.04
C GLN A 89 -4.67 14.30 2.22
N GLU A 90 -5.32 13.82 1.15
CA GLU A 90 -6.27 12.71 1.23
C GLU A 90 -5.78 11.46 0.50
N ASN A 91 -4.91 11.61 -0.49
CA ASN A 91 -4.38 10.49 -1.25
C ASN A 91 -2.95 10.76 -1.73
N ALA A 92 -1.99 10.17 -1.03
CA ALA A 92 -0.58 10.43 -1.28
C ALA A 92 0.28 9.21 -0.94
N SER A 93 1.46 9.16 -1.54
CA SER A 93 2.43 8.10 -1.35
C SER A 93 3.83 8.67 -1.28
N ALA A 94 4.68 8.03 -0.49
CA ALA A 94 6.09 8.37 -0.37
C ALA A 94 6.95 7.12 -0.26
N ALA A 95 8.13 7.17 -0.85
CA ALA A 95 9.13 6.12 -0.71
C ALA A 95 10.52 6.70 -0.47
N VAL A 96 11.29 6.00 0.36
CA VAL A 96 12.74 6.07 0.41
C VAL A 96 13.28 4.82 -0.26
N ILE A 97 14.20 5.02 -1.21
CA ILE A 97 14.88 3.95 -1.93
C ILE A 97 16.38 4.14 -1.66
N SER A 98 17.01 3.14 -1.04
CA SER A 98 18.44 3.17 -0.74
C SER A 98 19.25 2.56 -1.90
N PRO A 99 20.54 2.90 -2.04
CA PRO A 99 21.38 2.40 -3.14
C PRO A 99 21.56 0.88 -3.18
N ASP A 100 21.31 0.21 -2.04
CA ASP A 100 21.36 -1.25 -1.89
C ASP A 100 20.02 -1.94 -2.19
N GLY A 101 19.04 -1.20 -2.72
CA GLY A 101 17.72 -1.72 -3.09
C GLY A 101 16.73 -1.79 -1.93
N LYS A 102 17.09 -1.30 -0.74
CA LYS A 102 16.12 -1.23 0.37
C LYS A 102 15.02 -0.22 0.07
N ILE A 103 13.80 -0.61 0.42
CA ILE A 103 12.60 0.18 0.22
C ILE A 103 11.95 0.47 1.56
N TYR A 104 11.54 1.71 1.75
CA TYR A 104 10.62 2.13 2.81
C TYR A 104 9.50 2.93 2.13
N ALA A 105 8.30 2.38 2.09
CA ALA A 105 7.20 2.96 1.34
C ALA A 105 5.97 3.13 2.24
N ALA A 106 5.32 4.28 2.12
CA ALA A 106 4.09 4.59 2.83
C ALA A 106 3.04 5.21 1.90
N TRP A 107 1.77 5.00 2.23
CA TRP A 107 0.66 5.60 1.50
C TRP A 107 -0.57 5.82 2.37
N VAL A 108 -1.29 6.89 2.07
CA VAL A 108 -2.64 7.16 2.58
C VAL A 108 -3.63 7.02 1.44
N VAL A 109 -4.84 6.55 1.74
CA VAL A 109 -5.96 6.49 0.79
C VAL A 109 -7.11 7.34 1.34
N PRO A 110 -8.00 7.86 0.48
CA PRO A 110 -9.10 8.70 0.93
C PRO A 110 -9.96 8.03 1.99
N GLU A 111 -10.43 8.82 2.95
CA GLU A 111 -11.31 8.37 4.04
C GLU A 111 -10.68 7.31 4.97
N SER A 112 -9.37 7.07 4.89
CA SER A 112 -8.60 6.31 5.88
C SER A 112 -8.03 7.23 6.96
N ASP A 113 -7.97 6.72 8.17
CA ASP A 113 -7.29 7.25 9.35
C ASP A 113 -5.92 6.61 9.59
N VAL A 114 -5.45 5.81 8.62
CA VAL A 114 -4.25 4.99 8.72
C VAL A 114 -3.26 5.35 7.62
N ILE A 115 -1.99 5.47 8.00
CA ILE A 115 -0.86 5.57 7.09
C ILE A 115 -0.30 4.15 6.89
N ASN A 116 -0.55 3.57 5.73
CA ASN A 116 0.02 2.26 5.41
C ASN A 116 1.53 2.37 5.27
N TYR A 117 2.26 1.36 5.72
CA TYR A 117 3.73 1.33 5.64
C TYR A 117 4.23 -0.09 5.39
N LYS A 118 5.20 -0.21 4.48
CA LYS A 118 5.96 -1.43 4.24
C LYS A 118 7.42 -1.10 4.02
N SER A 119 8.27 -2.02 4.46
CA SER A 119 9.71 -1.94 4.19
C SER A 119 10.26 -3.31 3.86
N SER A 120 11.34 -3.31 3.07
CA SER A 120 12.20 -4.48 2.86
C SER A 120 12.93 -4.90 4.14
N GLU A 121 13.09 -3.99 5.13
CA GLU A 121 13.68 -4.29 6.42
C GLU A 121 12.62 -4.53 7.50
N GLN A 122 12.50 -5.78 7.94
CA GLN A 122 11.54 -6.16 8.99
C GLN A 122 12.04 -5.76 10.38
N GLY A 123 11.11 -5.35 11.25
CA GLY A 123 11.38 -5.07 12.66
C GLY A 123 12.11 -3.76 12.97
N GLN A 124 12.38 -2.93 11.95
CA GLN A 124 12.97 -1.61 12.14
C GLN A 124 11.90 -0.54 12.41
N PRO A 125 12.23 0.54 13.13
CA PRO A 125 11.39 1.73 13.21
C PRO A 125 11.04 2.27 11.83
N VAL A 126 9.95 3.04 11.74
CA VAL A 126 9.60 3.75 10.50
C VAL A 126 10.75 4.68 10.09
N ASN A 127 11.11 4.66 8.82
CA ASN A 127 12.15 5.52 8.26
C ASN A 127 11.87 7.01 8.55
N LYS A 128 12.92 7.79 8.85
CA LYS A 128 12.80 9.20 9.28
C LYS A 128 12.18 10.12 8.23
N ASP A 129 12.51 9.96 6.95
CA ASP A 129 11.92 10.78 5.88
C ASP A 129 10.44 10.42 5.70
N ILE A 130 10.08 9.13 5.85
CA ILE A 130 8.69 8.69 5.86
C ILE A 130 7.93 9.23 7.08
N GLN A 131 8.55 9.26 8.28
CA GLN A 131 7.96 9.89 9.46
C GLN A 131 7.69 11.38 9.23
N ARG A 132 8.67 12.12 8.68
CA ARG A 132 8.53 13.54 8.37
C ARG A 132 7.45 13.81 7.33
N TRP A 133 7.37 12.97 6.29
CA TRP A 133 6.29 13.02 5.32
C TRP A 133 4.91 12.82 5.97
N ALA A 134 4.83 11.88 6.92
CA ALA A 134 3.59 11.55 7.61
C ALA A 134 3.07 12.64 8.55
N GLU A 135 3.92 13.52 9.08
CA GLU A 135 3.54 14.60 10.01
C GLU A 135 2.44 15.53 9.46
N ARG A 136 2.27 15.60 8.14
CA ARG A 136 1.21 16.42 7.51
C ARG A 136 -0.19 15.83 7.65
N PHE A 137 -0.32 14.52 7.84
CA PHE A 137 -1.61 13.84 7.97
C PHE A 137 -2.03 13.83 9.44
N LYS A 138 -2.59 14.96 9.89
CA LYS A 138 -3.05 15.13 11.27
C LYS A 138 -4.01 14.00 11.66
N ASN A 139 -3.81 13.48 12.87
CA ASN A 139 -4.65 12.43 13.48
C ASN A 139 -4.59 11.06 12.79
N MET A 140 -3.66 10.81 11.87
CA MET A 140 -3.42 9.47 11.32
C MET A 140 -2.24 8.80 12.03
N ASN A 141 -2.27 7.47 12.10
CA ASN A 141 -1.19 6.67 12.65
C ASN A 141 -0.66 5.70 11.59
N PHE A 142 0.65 5.39 11.64
CA PHE A 142 1.18 4.31 10.83
C PHE A 142 0.50 2.99 11.18
N ALA A 143 0.18 2.19 10.16
CA ALA A 143 -0.42 0.87 10.30
C ALA A 143 0.43 -0.12 11.12
N ALA A 144 1.68 0.22 11.46
CA ALA A 144 2.58 -0.64 12.22
C ALA A 144 2.11 -0.81 13.68
N GLN A 145 2.35 -2.00 14.23
CA GLN A 145 2.37 -2.31 15.68
C GLN A 145 1.02 -2.62 16.36
N ILE A 146 -0.10 -2.78 15.64
CA ILE A 146 -1.18 -3.62 16.19
C ILE A 146 -0.61 -5.04 16.18
N ASN A 147 -0.41 -5.60 17.38
CA ASN A 147 -0.03 -6.99 17.56
C ASN A 147 -0.86 -7.89 16.63
N ASN A 148 -0.34 -9.07 16.32
CA ASN A 148 -1.03 -10.16 15.63
C ASN A 148 -2.35 -10.59 16.32
N ASN A 149 -3.32 -9.69 16.48
CA ASN A 149 -4.69 -10.04 16.67
C ASN A 149 -5.17 -10.33 15.25
N LYS A 150 -5.56 -11.58 15.04
CA LYS A 150 -6.19 -12.01 13.80
C LYS A 150 -7.45 -11.17 13.62
N ASP A 151 -7.34 -10.02 12.97
CA ASP A 151 -8.51 -9.28 12.54
C ASP A 151 -9.37 -10.23 11.71
N ALA A 152 -10.62 -10.39 12.13
CA ALA A 152 -11.53 -11.27 11.43
C ALA A 152 -11.93 -10.58 10.13
N ALA A 153 -11.40 -11.06 9.01
CA ALA A 153 -11.81 -10.57 7.70
C ALA A 153 -13.15 -11.21 7.31
N LYS A 154 -14.18 -10.39 7.12
CA LYS A 154 -15.46 -10.82 6.57
C LYS A 154 -15.49 -10.57 5.07
N THR A 155 -15.78 -11.60 4.27
CA THR A 155 -16.01 -11.46 2.84
C THR A 155 -17.49 -11.52 2.53
N GLU A 156 -17.96 -10.60 1.69
CA GLU A 156 -19.31 -10.59 1.11
C GLU A 156 -19.16 -10.36 -0.40
N TYR A 157 -20.13 -10.81 -1.18
CA TYR A 157 -20.17 -10.60 -2.63
C TYR A 157 -21.43 -9.83 -3.02
N PHE A 158 -21.27 -8.88 -3.92
CA PHE A 158 -22.38 -8.13 -4.49
C PHE A 158 -22.38 -8.28 -6.01
N ASN A 159 -23.45 -8.84 -6.55
CA ASN A 159 -23.57 -9.11 -7.98
C ASN A 159 -24.62 -8.21 -8.61
N THR A 160 -24.24 -7.45 -9.63
CA THR A 160 -25.18 -6.71 -10.48
C THR A 160 -25.25 -7.33 -11.87
N LYS A 161 -26.08 -6.77 -12.76
CA LYS A 161 -26.08 -7.14 -14.18
C LYS A 161 -24.71 -6.97 -14.83
N ALA A 162 -23.95 -5.92 -14.47
CA ALA A 162 -22.70 -5.57 -15.15
C ALA A 162 -21.42 -5.89 -14.34
N TYR A 163 -21.52 -6.12 -13.02
CA TYR A 163 -20.36 -6.27 -12.14
C TYR A 163 -20.49 -7.48 -11.22
N ALA A 164 -19.34 -8.10 -10.94
CA ALA A 164 -19.14 -9.03 -9.84
C ALA A 164 -18.20 -8.36 -8.84
N ILE A 165 -18.67 -8.15 -7.62
CA ILE A 165 -17.94 -7.42 -6.59
C ILE A 165 -17.64 -8.37 -5.43
N LYS A 166 -16.37 -8.41 -5.03
CA LYS A 166 -15.93 -9.00 -3.79
C LYS A 166 -15.64 -7.87 -2.81
N LEU A 167 -16.28 -7.92 -1.65
CA LEU A 167 -16.11 -6.96 -0.58
C LEU A 167 -15.47 -7.67 0.61
N THR A 168 -14.33 -7.16 1.07
CA THR A 168 -13.65 -7.66 2.27
C THR A 168 -13.67 -6.58 3.34
N THR A 169 -14.26 -6.84 4.49
CA THR A 169 -14.24 -5.93 5.65
C THR A 169 -13.29 -6.46 6.71
N VAL A 170 -12.45 -5.59 7.26
CA VAL A 170 -11.56 -5.92 8.38
C VAL A 170 -12.24 -5.52 9.67
N CYS A 171 -12.36 -6.45 10.61
CA CYS A 171 -12.98 -6.25 11.91
C CYS A 171 -11.94 -6.29 13.02
N SER A 172 -11.88 -5.23 13.82
CA SER A 172 -11.14 -5.22 15.08
C SER A 172 -11.83 -6.05 16.17
N ASP A 173 -11.10 -6.34 17.25
CA ASP A 173 -11.58 -7.21 18.36
C ASP A 173 -12.86 -6.71 19.05
N ASN A 174 -13.14 -5.41 18.98
CA ASN A 174 -14.37 -4.79 19.48
C ASN A 174 -15.59 -4.99 18.55
N GLY A 175 -15.44 -5.73 17.44
CA GLY A 175 -16.49 -5.99 16.46
C GLY A 175 -16.71 -4.86 15.45
N GLU A 176 -15.86 -3.83 15.45
CA GLU A 176 -15.94 -2.74 14.48
C GLU A 176 -15.34 -3.12 13.13
N CYS A 177 -16.21 -3.57 12.23
CA CYS A 177 -15.87 -3.81 10.83
C CYS A 177 -16.00 -2.53 9.97
N ASN A 178 -15.10 -1.55 10.15
CA ASN A 178 -15.20 -0.25 9.47
C ASN A 178 -14.40 -0.18 8.17
N ASP A 179 -13.25 -0.83 8.10
CA ASP A 179 -12.38 -0.80 6.92
C ASP A 179 -12.83 -1.81 5.88
N ALA A 180 -13.03 -1.36 4.66
CA ALA A 180 -13.54 -2.17 3.57
C ALA A 180 -12.65 -2.08 2.32
N THR A 181 -12.41 -3.23 1.70
CA THR A 181 -11.76 -3.37 0.39
C THR A 181 -12.79 -3.88 -0.61
N TYR A 182 -13.01 -3.10 -1.67
CA TYR A 182 -13.83 -3.43 -2.81
C TYR A 182 -12.95 -3.95 -3.93
N TYR A 183 -13.26 -5.12 -4.48
CA TYR A 183 -12.73 -5.60 -5.75
C TYR A 183 -13.89 -5.78 -6.73
N GLY A 184 -14.00 -4.88 -7.71
CA GLY A 184 -15.07 -4.91 -8.70
C GLY A 184 -14.55 -5.36 -10.04
N LYS A 185 -15.11 -6.45 -10.58
CA LYS A 185 -14.83 -6.94 -11.93
C LYS A 185 -16.03 -6.70 -12.85
N ARG A 186 -15.79 -6.00 -13.95
CA ARG A 186 -16.79 -5.76 -14.99
C ARG A 186 -16.98 -7.03 -15.83
N LYS A 187 -18.23 -7.50 -15.95
CA LYS A 187 -18.55 -8.78 -16.59
C LYS A 187 -18.32 -8.79 -18.10
N LYS A 188 -18.48 -7.64 -18.77
CA LYS A 188 -18.42 -7.55 -20.23
C LYS A 188 -17.02 -7.82 -20.81
N ASP A 189 -15.98 -7.40 -20.11
CA ASP A 189 -14.59 -7.40 -20.60
C ASP A 189 -13.57 -7.81 -19.54
N GLY A 190 -14.01 -8.10 -18.31
CA GLY A 190 -13.15 -8.56 -17.23
C GLY A 190 -12.30 -7.48 -16.57
N ALA A 191 -12.40 -6.21 -16.99
CA ALA A 191 -11.66 -5.12 -16.36
C ALA A 191 -12.02 -5.01 -14.88
N ALA A 192 -11.01 -4.81 -14.04
CA ALA A 192 -11.18 -4.80 -12.59
C ALA A 192 -10.57 -3.56 -11.94
N VAL A 193 -11.10 -3.20 -10.78
CA VAL A 193 -10.56 -2.15 -9.91
C VAL A 193 -10.62 -2.61 -8.46
N THR A 194 -9.57 -2.28 -7.70
CA THR A 194 -9.53 -2.45 -6.25
C THR A 194 -9.62 -1.08 -5.60
N LEU A 195 -10.53 -0.91 -4.64
CA LEU A 195 -10.77 0.34 -3.94
C LEU A 195 -10.77 0.11 -2.43
N HIS A 196 -10.29 1.10 -1.69
CA HIS A 196 -10.36 1.13 -0.23
C HIS A 196 -11.37 2.18 0.20
N GLY A 197 -12.03 1.93 1.32
CA GLY A 197 -13.10 2.77 1.80
C GLY A 197 -13.62 2.30 3.15
N LYS A 198 -14.75 2.89 3.56
CA LYS A 198 -15.31 2.71 4.89
C LYS A 198 -16.75 2.20 4.84
N ALA A 199 -17.14 1.45 5.87
CA ALA A 199 -18.53 1.11 6.13
C ALA A 199 -19.33 2.35 6.54
N ILE A 200 -20.55 2.45 6.04
CA ILE A 200 -21.56 3.42 6.46
C ILE A 200 -22.46 2.71 7.47
N ARG A 201 -22.59 3.27 8.67
CA ARG A 201 -23.45 2.73 9.73
C ARG A 201 -24.73 3.53 9.87
N ALA A 202 -25.79 2.86 10.33
CA ALA A 202 -27.00 3.53 10.77
C ALA A 202 -26.75 4.33 12.04
N GLU A 203 -27.58 5.34 12.30
CA GLU A 203 -27.74 5.89 13.64
C GLU A 203 -28.54 4.91 14.50
N CYS A 204 -28.03 4.55 15.67
CA CYS A 204 -28.67 3.58 16.55
C CYS A 204 -28.16 3.71 18.01
N SER A 205 -28.82 3.03 18.95
CA SER A 205 -28.47 3.04 20.37
C SER A 205 -27.46 1.96 20.79
N THR A 206 -27.07 1.07 19.88
CA THR A 206 -26.13 -0.05 20.13
C THR A 206 -24.75 0.25 19.55
N SER A 207 -23.67 -0.14 20.22
CA SER A 207 -22.32 -0.05 19.65
C SER A 207 -21.72 -1.43 19.40
N PRO A 208 -21.27 -1.76 18.17
CA PRO A 208 -21.29 -0.90 16.98
C PRO A 208 -22.63 -0.94 16.23
N CYS A 209 -23.04 0.20 15.64
CA CYS A 209 -24.30 0.28 14.89
C CYS A 209 -24.31 -0.56 13.60
N PRO A 210 -25.47 -1.07 13.13
CA PRO A 210 -25.53 -1.87 11.90
C PRO A 210 -24.93 -1.16 10.69
N ILE A 211 -24.19 -1.90 9.86
CA ILE A 211 -23.67 -1.41 8.59
C ILE A 211 -24.81 -1.39 7.57
N ILE A 212 -25.11 -0.20 7.03
CA ILE A 212 -26.14 0.02 6.02
C ILE A 212 -25.58 0.21 4.61
N GLY A 213 -24.26 0.36 4.49
CA GLY A 213 -23.60 0.47 3.20
C GLY A 213 -22.11 0.62 3.31
N TYR A 214 -21.47 0.93 2.19
CA TYR A 214 -20.04 1.19 2.08
C TYR A 214 -19.81 2.31 1.09
N LYS A 215 -18.75 3.09 1.33
CA LYS A 215 -18.32 4.18 0.47
C LYS A 215 -16.84 4.01 0.15
N PHE A 216 -16.51 4.16 -1.13
CA PHE A 216 -15.14 4.13 -1.65
C PHE A 216 -14.93 5.33 -2.54
N LYS A 217 -13.74 5.92 -2.52
CA LYS A 217 -13.38 7.04 -3.39
C LYS A 217 -12.16 6.68 -4.23
N ASN A 218 -12.18 7.11 -5.49
CA ASN A 218 -11.07 7.07 -6.41
C ASN A 218 -11.07 8.34 -7.25
N ALA A 219 -10.11 9.24 -7.01
CA ALA A 219 -10.09 10.58 -7.58
C ALA A 219 -11.45 11.30 -7.38
N SER A 220 -12.05 11.83 -8.45
CA SER A 220 -13.36 12.47 -8.46
C SER A 220 -14.55 11.51 -8.45
N THR A 221 -14.31 10.19 -8.43
CA THR A 221 -15.35 9.16 -8.48
C THR A 221 -15.60 8.55 -7.10
N THR A 222 -16.86 8.54 -6.67
CA THR A 222 -17.33 7.88 -5.45
C THR A 222 -18.16 6.65 -5.82
N TYR A 223 -17.88 5.52 -5.17
CA TYR A 223 -18.61 4.27 -5.29
C TYR A 223 -19.33 4.00 -3.99
N MET A 224 -20.62 3.71 -4.07
CA MET A 224 -21.45 3.42 -2.91
C MET A 224 -22.14 2.07 -3.10
N LEU A 225 -22.01 1.20 -2.10
CA LEU A 225 -22.80 -0.02 -1.99
C LEU A 225 -23.81 0.16 -0.87
N SER A 226 -25.09 0.02 -1.17
CA SER A 226 -26.17 0.12 -0.19
C SER A 226 -26.72 -1.26 0.15
N LYS A 227 -26.80 -1.57 1.45
CA LYS A 227 -27.51 -2.75 1.96
C LYS A 227 -29.00 -2.49 2.18
N ALA A 228 -29.41 -1.22 2.27
CA ALA A 228 -30.80 -0.86 2.49
C ALA A 228 -31.67 -1.10 1.25
N ASP A 229 -31.12 -0.83 0.07
CA ASP A 229 -31.85 -0.95 -1.20
C ASP A 229 -31.14 -1.81 -2.25
N ASN A 230 -30.05 -2.48 -1.87
CA ASN A 230 -29.27 -3.38 -2.72
C ASN A 230 -28.81 -2.71 -4.02
N THR A 231 -28.13 -1.56 -3.91
CA THR A 231 -27.61 -0.82 -5.06
C THR A 231 -26.09 -0.63 -5.02
N LEU A 232 -25.50 -0.65 -6.22
CA LEU A 232 -24.22 -0.03 -6.54
C LEU A 232 -24.48 1.31 -7.21
N THR A 233 -24.03 2.40 -6.60
CA THR A 233 -24.06 3.74 -7.19
C THR A 233 -22.64 4.22 -7.44
N VAL A 234 -22.39 4.77 -8.62
CA VAL A 234 -21.11 5.40 -8.99
C VAL A 234 -21.38 6.83 -9.40
N ILE A 235 -20.70 7.76 -8.73
CA ILE A 235 -20.88 9.20 -8.85
C ILE A 235 -19.53 9.79 -9.25
N GLU A 236 -19.48 10.59 -10.31
CA GLU A 236 -18.29 11.32 -10.73
C GLU A 236 -18.64 12.80 -10.85
N ASN A 237 -17.84 13.69 -10.24
CA ASN A 237 -18.09 15.13 -10.28
C ASN A 237 -19.54 15.50 -9.89
N ASN A 238 -20.06 14.88 -8.83
CA ASN A 238 -21.44 15.02 -8.33
C ASN A 238 -22.55 14.57 -9.29
N LYS A 239 -22.21 13.92 -10.41
CA LYS A 239 -23.17 13.33 -11.35
C LYS A 239 -23.20 11.82 -11.16
N ILE A 240 -24.41 11.26 -11.03
CA ILE A 240 -24.58 9.80 -11.02
C ILE A 240 -24.24 9.27 -12.43
N LEU A 241 -23.14 8.53 -12.53
CA LEU A 241 -22.75 7.83 -13.75
C LEU A 241 -23.49 6.50 -13.89
N MET A 242 -23.76 5.86 -12.75
CA MET A 242 -24.35 4.54 -12.72
C MET A 242 -25.11 4.32 -11.42
N ASN A 243 -26.27 3.67 -11.52
CA ASN A 243 -26.97 3.08 -10.40
C ASN A 243 -27.50 1.72 -10.85
N GLN A 244 -27.10 0.64 -10.19
CA GLN A 244 -27.49 -0.72 -10.52
C GLN A 244 -27.96 -1.47 -9.28
N LYS A 245 -29.12 -2.11 -9.38
CA LYS A 245 -29.55 -3.12 -8.42
C LYS A 245 -28.66 -4.36 -8.53
N GLY A 246 -28.52 -5.05 -7.41
CA GLY A 246 -27.80 -6.30 -7.33
C GLY A 246 -28.21 -7.14 -6.13
N ASP A 247 -27.52 -8.25 -5.95
CA ASP A 247 -27.80 -9.23 -4.93
C ASP A 247 -26.57 -9.46 -4.05
N TRP A 248 -26.79 -9.47 -2.74
CA TRP A 248 -25.77 -9.80 -1.75
C TRP A 248 -25.68 -11.31 -1.53
N SER A 249 -24.48 -11.82 -1.32
CA SER A 249 -24.18 -13.21 -0.97
C SER A 249 -22.93 -13.28 -0.09
N ASN A 250 -22.77 -14.38 0.67
CA ASN A 250 -21.61 -14.64 1.52
C ASN A 250 -20.69 -15.67 0.87
#